data_AF-A0A819IBN6-F1
#
_entry.id   AF-A0A819IBN6-F1
#
_cell.length_a   1.000
_cell.length_b   1.000
_cell.length_c   1.000
_cell.angle_alpha   90.00
_cell.angle_beta   90.00
_cell.angle_gamma   90.00
#
_symmetry.space_group_name_H-M   'P 1'
#
loop_
_entity.id
_entity.type
_entity.pdbx_description
1 polymer ?
#
loop_
_entity_poly.entity_id
_entity_poly.type
_entity_poly.pdbx_seq_one_letter_code
_entity_poly.pdbx_strand_id
1 'polypeptide(L)'
;MKRSTSSVRQQPSLWLLFILRLGKCFKPRYLSTVCIIFIILTCLRLISYTTSNQLILTKFKLIIKEEIMINNYALLNPCNSNEIKTLLQSTSSYNNNNNNDGRPQPTIERLHKLFQILISHENKYRTIFDYLDIFRFNDFYNTLRPFANNTERLQNIYCLFRQYINISDNGHIVIKQNFITYLKLVSNYLSDGFKKQHLTWNITSKDQIQKPVIILAADSLFYNTLQGSMSTINNYLKDYIVAIYDLQLNIKHLNMIKENCERCIIIPFPFAQIAPIAPHVRNLRYFAWKPIVIQDAVRRFGTIIYGDTSIRYKTSNFDRLLIDNMIRGFSCRELPGQYLPCFTLSKTFLWFNETFSTFEDIYIAEAGFVAVTDNFLSRLILKTWVTCALDSMCIAPYAYRTYCKRANASTDIHRFDQSTLVTALSFYFFPSPRQNNKTKPAPYDMYTSIQENLADVKRNAGVKNYFTSRKNLNLQQNSSKTTVKIH
;
A
#
# COMPACT_ATOMS: atom_id res chain seq x y z
N MET A 1 -53.66 -17.30 32.54
CA MET A 1 -54.10 -17.33 31.12
C MET A 1 -52.89 -17.62 30.22
N LYS A 2 -52.73 -18.86 29.76
CA LYS A 2 -51.68 -19.29 28.81
C LYS A 2 -52.28 -19.33 27.40
N ARG A 3 -51.71 -18.62 26.43
CA ARG A 3 -52.06 -18.73 25.00
C ARG A 3 -51.22 -19.83 24.35
N SER A 4 -51.87 -20.69 23.56
CA SER A 4 -51.20 -21.71 22.73
C SER A 4 -50.61 -21.09 21.47
N THR A 5 -49.36 -21.41 21.15
CA THR A 5 -48.73 -21.12 19.87
C THR A 5 -48.98 -22.29 18.90
N SER A 6 -49.59 -21.98 17.76
CA SER A 6 -49.81 -22.92 16.66
C SER A 6 -48.54 -23.07 15.82
N SER A 7 -48.24 -24.31 15.44
CA SER A 7 -47.10 -24.67 14.58
C SER A 7 -47.31 -24.21 13.14
N VAL A 8 -46.41 -23.38 12.64
CA VAL A 8 -46.35 -22.98 11.23
C VAL A 8 -45.77 -24.15 10.41
N ARG A 9 -46.61 -24.81 9.60
CA ARG A 9 -46.15 -25.77 8.59
C ARG A 9 -45.38 -25.03 7.50
N GLN A 10 -44.12 -25.41 7.29
CA GLN A 10 -43.31 -24.95 6.18
C GLN A 10 -43.94 -25.41 4.86
N GLN A 11 -44.30 -24.46 3.99
CA GLN A 11 -44.63 -24.76 2.60
C GLN A 11 -43.32 -25.07 1.84
N PRO A 12 -43.31 -26.10 0.96
CA PRO A 12 -42.18 -26.32 0.08
C PRO A 12 -41.98 -25.12 -0.84
N SER A 13 -40.72 -24.71 -1.00
CA SER A 13 -40.37 -23.56 -1.85
C SER A 13 -40.88 -23.76 -3.28
N LEU A 14 -41.36 -22.68 -3.91
CA LEU A 14 -41.83 -22.65 -5.30
C LEU A 14 -40.86 -23.33 -6.29
N TRP A 15 -39.57 -23.37 -5.94
CA TRP A 15 -38.51 -24.02 -6.70
C TRP A 15 -38.67 -25.54 -6.81
N LEU A 16 -39.13 -26.21 -5.76
CA LEU A 16 -39.31 -27.67 -5.74
C LEU A 16 -40.50 -28.10 -6.59
N LEU A 17 -41.56 -27.29 -6.64
CA LEU A 17 -42.71 -27.49 -7.53
C LEU A 17 -42.36 -27.24 -9.00
N PHE A 18 -41.41 -26.34 -9.29
CA PHE A 18 -40.93 -26.09 -10.65
C PHE A 18 -40.10 -27.27 -11.20
N ILE A 19 -39.23 -27.85 -10.38
CA ILE A 19 -38.44 -29.04 -10.75
C ILE A 19 -39.35 -30.27 -10.98
N LEU A 20 -40.34 -30.49 -10.13
CA LEU A 20 -41.28 -31.61 -10.27
C LEU A 20 -42.19 -31.49 -11.50
N ARG A 21 -42.47 -30.27 -11.99
CA ARG A 21 -43.23 -30.06 -13.23
C ARG A 21 -42.41 -30.30 -14.49
N LEU A 22 -41.10 -30.04 -14.48
CA LEU A 22 -40.23 -30.29 -15.63
C LEU A 22 -40.00 -31.79 -15.89
N GLY A 23 -40.10 -32.63 -14.85
CA GLY A 23 -39.91 -34.08 -14.96
C GLY A 23 -40.95 -34.83 -15.80
N LYS A 24 -42.12 -34.22 -16.08
CA LYS A 24 -43.20 -34.87 -16.87
C LYS A 24 -43.21 -34.52 -18.36
N CYS A 25 -42.43 -33.52 -18.79
CA CYS A 25 -42.48 -33.04 -20.19
C CYS A 25 -41.20 -33.33 -21.00
N PHE A 26 -40.10 -33.71 -20.36
CA PHE A 26 -38.85 -33.98 -21.06
C PHE A 26 -38.51 -35.48 -21.04
N LYS A 27 -38.44 -36.09 -22.23
CA LYS A 27 -37.85 -37.44 -22.36
C LYS A 27 -36.44 -37.39 -21.76
N PRO A 28 -36.04 -38.35 -20.90
CA PRO A 28 -34.79 -38.31 -20.14
C PRO A 28 -33.53 -38.14 -21.00
N ARG A 29 -33.60 -38.51 -22.28
CA ARG A 29 -32.53 -38.29 -23.26
C ARG A 29 -32.21 -36.80 -23.51
N TYR A 30 -33.17 -35.89 -23.42
CA TYR A 30 -32.93 -34.45 -23.66
C TYR A 30 -32.36 -33.73 -22.45
N LEU A 31 -32.68 -34.18 -21.23
CA LEU A 31 -32.15 -33.57 -20.01
C LEU A 31 -30.63 -33.75 -19.90
N SER A 32 -30.14 -34.93 -20.28
CA SER A 32 -28.70 -35.21 -20.36
C SER A 32 -28.00 -34.29 -21.37
N THR A 33 -28.58 -34.11 -22.57
CA THR A 33 -28.02 -33.21 -23.59
C THR A 33 -27.97 -31.76 -23.12
N VAL A 34 -29.04 -31.27 -22.46
CA VAL A 34 -29.08 -29.91 -21.92
C VAL A 34 -28.06 -29.72 -20.80
N CYS A 35 -27.91 -30.69 -19.89
CA CYS A 35 -26.87 -30.65 -18.86
C CYS A 35 -25.45 -30.63 -19.45
N ILE A 36 -25.18 -31.44 -20.48
CA ILE A 36 -23.89 -31.46 -21.17
C ILE A 36 -23.62 -30.11 -21.84
N ILE A 37 -24.61 -29.51 -22.50
CA ILE A 37 -24.48 -28.17 -23.12
C ILE A 37 -24.17 -27.11 -22.06
N PHE A 38 -24.84 -27.12 -20.90
CA PHE A 38 -24.56 -26.18 -19.82
C PHE A 38 -23.16 -26.35 -19.24
N ILE A 39 -22.68 -27.59 -19.06
CA ILE A 39 -21.32 -27.89 -18.61
C ILE A 39 -20.30 -27.36 -19.65
N ILE A 40 -20.50 -27.65 -20.94
CA ILE A 40 -19.62 -27.16 -22.01
C ILE A 40 -19.59 -25.63 -22.06
N LEU A 41 -20.74 -24.95 -21.98
CA LEU A 41 -20.81 -23.48 -21.96
C LEU A 41 -20.11 -22.88 -20.74
N THR A 42 -20.21 -23.53 -19.59
CA THR A 42 -19.55 -23.09 -18.34
C THR A 42 -18.03 -23.29 -18.44
N CYS A 43 -17.58 -24.43 -18.97
CA CYS A 43 -16.17 -24.67 -19.26
C CYS A 43 -15.61 -23.67 -20.28
N LEU A 44 -16.32 -23.39 -21.38
CA LEU A 44 -15.90 -22.41 -22.39
C LEU A 44 -15.81 -20.98 -21.82
N ARG A 45 -16.73 -20.60 -20.92
CA ARG A 45 -16.64 -19.33 -20.19
C ARG A 45 -15.44 -19.26 -19.25
N LEU A 46 -15.11 -20.36 -18.56
CA LEU A 46 -13.94 -20.42 -17.69
C LEU A 46 -12.64 -20.33 -18.52
N ILE A 47 -12.57 -21.03 -19.65
CA ILE A 47 -11.41 -21.01 -20.56
C ILE A 47 -11.22 -19.62 -21.16
N SER A 48 -12.29 -18.96 -21.62
CA SER A 48 -12.21 -17.59 -22.20
C SER A 48 -11.82 -16.53 -21.16
N TYR A 49 -12.22 -16.71 -19.90
CA TYR A 49 -11.82 -15.84 -18.81
C TYR A 49 -10.33 -16.00 -18.46
N THR A 50 -9.80 -17.22 -18.53
CA THR A 50 -8.36 -17.49 -18.30
C THR A 50 -7.47 -16.98 -19.43
N THR A 51 -7.89 -17.11 -20.70
CA THR A 51 -7.07 -16.68 -21.85
C THR A 51 -6.99 -15.17 -22.01
N SER A 52 -8.05 -14.42 -21.68
CA SER A 52 -8.03 -12.95 -21.72
C SER A 52 -7.03 -12.34 -20.71
N ASN A 53 -6.96 -12.90 -19.50
CA ASN A 53 -6.00 -12.46 -18.49
C ASN A 53 -4.57 -12.98 -18.75
N GLN A 54 -4.43 -14.17 -19.36
CA GLN A 54 -3.11 -14.65 -19.76
C GLN A 54 -2.53 -13.84 -20.91
N LEU A 55 -3.30 -13.44 -21.92
CA LEU A 55 -2.80 -12.73 -23.11
C LEU A 55 -2.23 -11.34 -22.77
N ILE A 56 -2.87 -10.61 -21.84
CA ILE A 56 -2.36 -9.31 -21.37
C ILE A 56 -1.08 -9.51 -20.54
N LEU A 57 -0.99 -10.59 -19.75
CA LEU A 57 0.17 -10.91 -18.93
C LEU A 57 1.34 -11.49 -19.74
N THR A 58 1.08 -12.25 -20.81
CA THR A 58 2.12 -12.75 -21.74
C THR A 58 2.62 -11.64 -22.64
N LYS A 59 1.77 -10.71 -23.10
CA LYS A 59 2.23 -9.55 -23.89
C LYS A 59 3.12 -8.62 -23.06
N PHE A 60 2.80 -8.41 -21.78
CA PHE A 60 3.68 -7.69 -20.83
C PHE A 60 4.95 -8.47 -20.48
N LYS A 61 4.86 -9.80 -20.30
CA LYS A 61 6.04 -10.64 -20.03
C LYS A 61 6.97 -10.79 -21.23
N LEU A 62 6.45 -10.77 -22.46
CA LEU A 62 7.25 -10.87 -23.69
C LEU A 62 8.01 -9.57 -23.96
N ILE A 63 7.36 -8.41 -23.80
CA ILE A 63 8.03 -7.10 -23.92
C ILE A 63 9.18 -6.95 -22.90
N ILE A 64 9.08 -7.58 -21.72
CA ILE A 64 10.14 -7.55 -20.69
C ILE A 64 11.16 -8.70 -20.84
N LYS A 65 10.79 -9.85 -21.41
CA LYS A 65 11.69 -11.01 -21.55
C LYS A 65 12.63 -10.93 -22.75
N GLU A 66 12.23 -10.28 -23.84
CA GLU A 66 13.05 -10.25 -25.06
C GLU A 66 14.28 -9.33 -24.96
N GLU A 67 14.35 -8.45 -23.94
CA GLU A 67 15.49 -7.56 -23.72
C GLU A 67 16.51 -8.05 -22.68
N ILE A 68 16.25 -9.12 -21.92
CA ILE A 68 17.04 -9.43 -20.69
C ILE A 68 17.72 -10.80 -20.66
N MET A 69 17.53 -11.69 -21.63
CA MET A 69 18.28 -12.96 -21.62
C MET A 69 18.94 -13.25 -22.95
N ILE A 70 20.26 -13.02 -23.01
CA ILE A 70 21.27 -14.10 -23.10
C ILE A 70 22.67 -13.47 -23.14
N ASN A 71 23.55 -14.02 -22.29
CA ASN A 71 25.01 -13.87 -22.24
C ASN A 71 25.59 -12.57 -21.66
N ASN A 72 25.67 -12.52 -20.33
CA ASN A 72 26.96 -12.36 -19.63
C ASN A 72 26.76 -12.55 -18.12
N TYR A 73 27.17 -13.70 -17.58
CA TYR A 73 27.46 -13.87 -16.15
C TYR A 73 28.77 -13.16 -15.81
N ALA A 74 28.83 -11.86 -16.09
CA ALA A 74 29.92 -11.01 -15.65
C ALA A 74 29.89 -10.97 -14.11
N LEU A 75 31.08 -11.05 -13.51
CA LEU A 75 31.32 -10.87 -12.08
C LEU A 75 30.37 -9.81 -11.52
N LEU A 76 29.56 -10.19 -10.53
CA LEU A 76 28.72 -9.27 -9.76
C LEU A 76 29.58 -8.07 -9.36
N ASN A 77 29.29 -6.90 -9.94
CA ASN A 77 29.97 -5.67 -9.58
C ASN A 77 30.00 -5.54 -8.05
N PRO A 78 31.16 -5.22 -7.45
CA PRO A 78 31.26 -5.07 -6.00
C PRO A 78 30.21 -4.05 -5.55
N CYS A 79 29.43 -4.41 -4.53
CA CYS A 79 28.36 -3.58 -3.99
C CYS A 79 28.83 -2.12 -3.82
N ASN A 80 28.34 -1.20 -4.66
CA ASN A 80 28.72 0.21 -4.62
C ASN A 80 28.03 0.93 -3.44
N SER A 81 28.34 0.50 -2.22
CA SER A 81 27.79 1.08 -0.97
C SER A 81 28.32 2.48 -0.66
N ASN A 82 29.26 2.98 -1.47
CA ASN A 82 29.92 4.26 -1.25
C ASN A 82 28.98 5.43 -1.53
N GLU A 83 28.12 5.35 -2.53
CA GLU A 83 27.26 6.47 -2.94
C GLU A 83 26.27 6.90 -1.84
N ILE A 84 25.59 5.95 -1.19
CA ILE A 84 24.69 6.25 -0.06
C ILE A 84 25.47 6.78 1.15
N LYS A 85 26.67 6.24 1.41
CA LYS A 85 27.52 6.74 2.50
C LYS A 85 27.99 8.16 2.23
N THR A 86 28.43 8.47 1.01
CA THR A 86 28.85 9.81 0.61
C THR A 86 27.69 10.79 0.71
N LEU A 87 26.49 10.39 0.27
CA LEU A 87 25.27 11.19 0.38
C LEU A 87 24.92 11.52 1.84
N LEU A 88 25.03 10.54 2.74
CA LEU A 88 24.72 10.69 4.17
C LEU A 88 25.85 11.34 5.00
N GLN A 89 27.11 11.23 4.58
CA GLN A 89 28.26 11.81 5.29
C GLN A 89 28.36 13.33 5.10
N SER A 90 27.88 13.85 3.97
CA SER A 90 27.90 15.29 3.67
C SER A 90 26.99 16.14 4.58
N THR A 91 26.12 15.51 5.39
CA THR A 91 25.05 16.19 6.13
C THR A 91 25.21 16.18 7.66
N SER A 92 26.20 15.45 8.22
CA SER A 92 26.26 15.22 9.66
C SER A 92 27.07 16.28 10.44
N SER A 93 26.47 17.44 10.71
CA SER A 93 26.91 18.33 11.81
C SER A 93 26.04 18.17 13.07
N TYR A 94 25.44 16.99 13.25
CA TYR A 94 24.44 16.76 14.28
C TYR A 94 25.11 16.43 15.63
N ASN A 95 24.86 17.27 16.63
CA ASN A 95 25.44 17.15 17.95
C ASN A 95 24.71 16.06 18.75
N ASN A 96 25.42 14.99 19.08
CA ASN A 96 24.88 13.72 19.59
C ASN A 96 24.48 13.75 21.09
N ASN A 97 24.31 14.93 21.69
CA ASN A 97 24.33 15.07 23.16
C ASN A 97 22.98 14.96 23.87
N ASN A 98 21.87 14.69 23.17
CA ASN A 98 20.56 14.52 23.80
C ASN A 98 20.20 13.04 24.03
N ASN A 99 20.90 12.40 24.96
CA ASN A 99 20.60 11.01 25.39
C ASN A 99 19.30 10.87 26.20
N ASN A 100 18.58 11.96 26.49
CA ASN A 100 17.43 11.97 27.41
C ASN A 100 16.06 11.89 26.70
N ASP A 101 16.01 11.55 25.41
CA ASP A 101 14.74 11.40 24.70
C ASP A 101 14.11 10.02 24.95
N GLY A 102 13.11 9.97 25.84
CA GLY A 102 12.39 8.75 26.21
C GLY A 102 11.45 8.19 25.13
N ARG A 103 11.38 8.80 23.95
CA ARG A 103 10.65 8.24 22.79
C ARG A 103 11.35 6.98 22.26
N PRO A 104 10.62 6.08 21.58
CA PRO A 104 11.20 4.84 21.11
C PRO A 104 12.18 5.12 19.98
N GLN A 105 13.31 4.43 20.03
CA GLN A 105 14.39 4.57 19.05
C GLN A 105 14.73 3.21 18.44
N PRO A 106 15.25 3.17 17.20
CA PRO A 106 15.84 1.97 16.64
C PRO A 106 17.04 1.52 17.49
N THR A 107 16.95 0.34 18.09
CA THR A 107 18.07 -0.35 18.75
C THR A 107 18.20 -1.76 18.18
N ILE A 108 19.38 -2.37 18.32
CA ILE A 108 19.61 -3.76 17.87
C ILE A 108 18.60 -4.69 18.54
N GLU A 109 18.42 -4.58 19.86
CA GLU A 109 17.49 -5.42 20.62
C GLU A 109 16.05 -5.26 20.13
N ARG A 110 15.60 -4.02 19.92
CA ARG A 110 14.22 -3.72 19.51
C ARG A 110 13.94 -4.20 18.09
N LEU A 111 14.89 -4.01 17.16
CA LEU A 111 14.78 -4.56 15.81
C LEU A 111 14.86 -6.08 15.80
N HIS A 112 15.66 -6.70 16.68
CA HIS A 112 15.71 -8.15 16.82
C HIS A 112 14.36 -8.72 17.27
N LYS A 113 13.74 -8.13 18.29
CA LYS A 113 12.37 -8.49 18.72
C LYS A 113 11.36 -8.37 17.57
N LEU A 114 11.42 -7.26 16.83
CA LEU A 114 10.56 -7.08 15.65
C LEU A 114 10.80 -8.18 14.61
N PHE A 115 12.05 -8.46 14.24
CA PHE A 115 12.35 -9.44 13.20
C PHE A 115 12.00 -10.87 13.61
N GLN A 116 12.10 -11.21 14.90
CA GLN A 116 11.58 -12.48 15.42
C GLN A 116 10.07 -12.60 15.24
N ILE A 117 9.31 -11.52 15.50
CA ILE A 117 7.87 -11.47 15.22
C ILE A 117 7.62 -11.67 13.71
N LEU A 118 8.37 -10.99 12.85
CA LEU A 118 8.18 -11.13 11.40
C LEU A 118 8.49 -12.56 10.91
N ILE A 119 9.58 -13.17 11.39
CA ILE A 119 9.95 -14.56 11.08
C ILE A 119 8.84 -15.53 11.47
N SER A 120 8.28 -15.38 12.68
CA SER A 120 7.28 -16.32 13.20
C SER A 120 5.99 -16.35 12.36
N HIS A 121 5.74 -15.30 11.57
CA HIS A 121 4.59 -15.20 10.67
C HIS A 121 4.88 -15.63 9.22
N GLU A 122 6.14 -15.86 8.83
CA GLU A 122 6.49 -16.14 7.42
C GLU A 122 5.86 -17.42 6.89
N ASN A 123 5.85 -18.49 7.70
CA ASN A 123 5.24 -19.75 7.28
C ASN A 123 3.72 -19.63 7.15
N LYS A 124 3.08 -18.90 8.08
CA LYS A 124 1.63 -18.68 8.09
C LYS A 124 1.16 -17.92 6.84
N TYR A 125 1.94 -16.93 6.39
CA TYR A 125 1.56 -16.05 5.28
C TYR A 125 2.39 -16.28 4.00
N ARG A 126 3.08 -17.42 3.89
CA ARG A 126 4.03 -17.72 2.82
C ARG A 126 3.47 -17.46 1.42
N THR A 127 2.28 -17.98 1.12
CA THR A 127 1.67 -17.85 -0.21
C THR A 127 1.35 -16.40 -0.57
N ILE A 128 0.99 -15.56 0.41
CA ILE A 128 0.74 -14.14 0.20
C ILE A 128 2.06 -13.39 0.02
N PHE A 129 3.09 -13.73 0.81
CA PHE A 129 4.42 -13.14 0.67
C PHE A 129 5.04 -13.46 -0.69
N ASP A 130 4.93 -14.70 -1.15
CA ASP A 130 5.40 -15.12 -2.47
C ASP A 130 4.60 -14.41 -3.59
N TYR A 131 3.29 -14.19 -3.44
CA TYR A 131 2.48 -13.41 -4.40
C TYR A 131 2.89 -11.92 -4.47
N LEU A 132 3.23 -11.33 -3.32
CA LEU A 132 3.60 -9.91 -3.18
C LEU A 132 5.10 -9.63 -3.35
N ASP A 133 5.90 -10.64 -3.74
CA ASP A 133 7.36 -10.60 -3.78
C ASP A 133 7.97 -10.00 -2.48
N ILE A 134 7.37 -10.32 -1.32
CA ILE A 134 7.90 -9.96 0.00
C ILE A 134 8.97 -10.98 0.36
N PHE A 135 10.19 -10.50 0.60
CA PHE A 135 11.30 -11.35 1.00
C PHE A 135 11.01 -12.06 2.33
N ARG A 136 11.56 -13.25 2.50
CA ARG A 136 11.45 -14.06 3.72
C ARG A 136 12.83 -14.14 4.38
N PHE A 137 12.94 -13.89 5.68
CA PHE A 137 14.19 -14.00 6.43
C PHE A 137 14.68 -15.45 6.49
N ASN A 138 13.78 -16.43 6.69
CA ASN A 138 14.17 -17.85 6.73
C ASN A 138 14.65 -18.39 5.38
N ASP A 139 14.36 -17.67 4.30
CA ASP A 139 14.66 -18.08 2.94
C ASP A 139 15.31 -16.93 2.17
N PHE A 140 16.09 -16.13 2.88
CA PHE A 140 16.54 -14.84 2.40
C PHE A 140 17.40 -14.92 1.15
N TYR A 141 18.32 -15.89 1.15
CA TYR A 141 19.16 -16.15 0.00
C TYR A 141 18.32 -16.57 -1.21
N ASN A 142 17.35 -17.48 -1.08
CA ASN A 142 16.57 -17.90 -2.24
C ASN A 142 15.47 -16.89 -2.62
N THR A 143 15.02 -16.03 -1.71
CA THR A 143 14.00 -15.01 -2.00
C THR A 143 14.57 -13.73 -2.60
N LEU A 144 15.84 -13.39 -2.37
CA LEU A 144 16.45 -12.19 -2.98
C LEU A 144 17.41 -12.50 -4.13
N ARG A 145 18.14 -13.63 -4.09
CA ARG A 145 19.17 -13.96 -5.10
C ARG A 145 18.62 -14.07 -6.52
N PRO A 146 17.46 -14.70 -6.78
CA PRO A 146 16.93 -14.79 -8.14
C PRO A 146 16.58 -13.42 -8.72
N PHE A 147 16.26 -12.45 -7.86
CA PHE A 147 15.88 -11.10 -8.26
C PHE A 147 17.10 -10.18 -8.39
N ALA A 148 18.14 -10.41 -7.57
CA ALA A 148 19.37 -9.63 -7.60
C ALA A 148 20.04 -9.63 -8.99
N ASN A 149 19.90 -10.73 -9.74
CA ASN A 149 20.43 -10.84 -11.11
C ASN A 149 19.54 -10.17 -12.17
N ASN A 150 18.29 -9.82 -11.86
CA ASN A 150 17.32 -9.35 -12.86
C ASN A 150 17.35 -7.82 -13.04
N THR A 151 17.82 -7.07 -12.04
CA THR A 151 17.94 -5.59 -12.12
C THR A 151 19.02 -5.09 -11.18
N GLU A 152 19.72 -4.03 -11.57
CA GLU A 152 20.68 -3.31 -10.71
C GLU A 152 20.06 -2.89 -9.36
N ARG A 153 18.80 -2.45 -9.40
CA ARG A 153 18.03 -2.06 -8.21
C ARG A 153 17.95 -3.18 -7.17
N LEU A 154 17.61 -4.40 -7.59
CA LEU A 154 17.47 -5.55 -6.69
C LEU A 154 18.82 -6.02 -6.16
N GLN A 155 19.88 -5.91 -6.96
CA GLN A 155 21.25 -6.14 -6.52
C GLN A 155 21.66 -5.17 -5.40
N ASN A 156 21.35 -3.87 -5.56
CA ASN A 156 21.65 -2.85 -4.55
C ASN A 156 20.90 -3.11 -3.23
N ILE A 157 19.62 -3.52 -3.32
CA ILE A 157 18.84 -3.91 -2.15
C ILE A 157 19.48 -5.11 -1.45
N TYR A 158 19.83 -6.16 -2.20
CA TYR A 158 20.50 -7.35 -1.66
C TYR A 158 21.85 -7.01 -0.99
N CYS A 159 22.63 -6.12 -1.58
CA CYS A 159 23.89 -5.62 -1.03
C CYS A 159 23.71 -4.93 0.33
N LEU A 160 22.74 -4.00 0.45
CA LEU A 160 22.46 -3.31 1.72
C LEU A 160 21.99 -4.29 2.79
N PHE A 161 21.17 -5.24 2.40
CA PHE A 161 20.74 -6.34 3.24
C PHE A 161 21.94 -7.09 3.83
N ARG A 162 22.88 -7.59 3.00
CA ARG A 162 24.11 -8.24 3.49
C ARG A 162 25.00 -7.32 4.33
N GLN A 163 25.00 -6.03 4.04
CA GLN A 163 25.79 -5.05 4.77
C GLN A 163 25.28 -4.83 6.20
N TYR A 164 23.97 -4.91 6.41
CA TYR A 164 23.33 -4.51 7.67
C TYR A 164 22.74 -5.67 8.48
N ILE A 165 22.34 -6.75 7.81
CA ILE A 165 21.64 -7.88 8.39
C ILE A 165 22.33 -9.16 7.91
N ASN A 166 22.83 -9.96 8.84
CA ASN A 166 23.30 -11.31 8.57
C ASN A 166 22.25 -12.31 9.08
N ILE A 167 22.08 -13.41 8.36
CA ILE A 167 21.26 -14.54 8.81
C ILE A 167 22.21 -15.72 8.87
N SER A 168 22.35 -16.31 10.06
CA SER A 168 23.19 -17.48 10.27
C SER A 168 22.48 -18.75 9.80
N ASP A 169 23.23 -19.84 9.65
CA ASP A 169 22.73 -21.10 9.09
C ASP A 169 21.58 -21.73 9.91
N ASN A 170 21.48 -21.39 11.20
CA ASN A 170 20.40 -21.80 12.08
C ASN A 170 19.19 -20.83 12.08
N GLY A 171 19.16 -19.86 11.16
CA GLY A 171 18.08 -18.88 11.03
C GLY A 171 18.15 -17.70 12.01
N HIS A 172 19.19 -17.60 12.86
CA HIS A 172 19.33 -16.45 13.74
C HIS A 172 19.74 -15.20 12.95
N ILE A 173 18.96 -14.12 13.12
CA ILE A 173 19.26 -12.82 12.53
C ILE A 173 20.24 -12.05 13.42
N VAL A 174 21.36 -11.65 12.84
CA VAL A 174 22.35 -10.77 13.44
C VAL A 174 22.25 -9.39 12.79
N ILE A 175 21.82 -8.41 13.59
CA ILE A 175 21.73 -7.02 13.17
C ILE A 175 23.04 -6.30 13.49
N LYS A 176 23.67 -5.70 12.47
CA LYS A 176 24.97 -5.01 12.63
C LYS A 176 24.79 -3.60 13.16
N GLN A 177 25.73 -3.13 13.97
CA GLN A 177 25.73 -1.75 14.49
C GLN A 177 25.66 -0.68 13.39
N ASN A 178 26.29 -0.94 12.23
CA ASN A 178 26.23 -0.04 11.08
C ASN A 178 24.80 0.17 10.55
N PHE A 179 23.86 -0.75 10.82
CA PHE A 179 22.47 -0.55 10.48
C PHE A 179 21.85 0.55 11.34
N ILE A 180 22.13 0.56 12.64
CA ILE A 180 21.69 1.63 13.54
C ILE A 180 22.27 2.97 13.09
N THR A 181 23.56 3.00 12.72
CA THR A 181 24.19 4.21 12.16
C THR A 181 23.48 4.66 10.88
N TYR A 182 23.15 3.75 9.97
CA TYR A 182 22.39 4.06 8.77
C TYR A 182 21.01 4.65 9.09
N LEU A 183 20.25 4.04 10.00
CA LEU A 183 18.93 4.55 10.41
C LEU A 183 19.04 5.94 11.06
N LYS A 184 20.06 6.18 11.89
CA LYS A 184 20.34 7.51 12.45
C LYS A 184 20.59 8.55 11.36
N LEU A 185 21.42 8.21 10.37
CA LEU A 185 21.73 9.11 9.26
C LEU A 185 20.49 9.44 8.43
N VAL A 186 19.68 8.42 8.09
CA VAL A 186 18.41 8.62 7.38
C VAL A 186 17.46 9.48 8.21
N SER A 187 17.32 9.26 9.51
CA SER A 187 16.45 10.07 10.38
C SER A 187 16.95 11.51 10.56
N ASN A 188 18.26 11.71 10.67
CA ASN A 188 18.84 13.05 10.79
C ASN A 188 18.56 13.88 9.53
N TYR A 189 18.66 13.26 8.35
CA TYR A 189 18.27 13.87 7.08
C TYR A 189 16.81 14.35 7.08
N LEU A 190 15.92 13.70 7.83
CA LEU A 190 14.52 14.13 7.95
C LEU A 190 14.35 15.35 8.86
N SER A 191 15.16 15.45 9.92
CA SER A 191 14.98 16.43 10.99
C SER A 191 15.38 17.86 10.63
N ASP A 192 16.18 18.05 9.57
CA ASP A 192 16.64 19.39 9.15
C ASP A 192 15.59 20.16 8.34
N GLY A 193 14.46 19.51 8.00
CA GLY A 193 13.35 20.10 7.27
C GLY A 193 13.74 20.69 5.91
N PHE A 194 14.88 20.28 5.35
CA PHE A 194 15.45 20.82 4.11
C PHE A 194 15.70 22.33 4.19
N LYS A 195 15.99 22.87 5.38
CA LYS A 195 16.33 24.30 5.54
C LYS A 195 17.61 24.68 4.79
N LYS A 196 18.43 23.69 4.43
CA LYS A 196 19.62 23.85 3.57
C LYS A 196 19.30 23.22 2.23
N GLN A 197 19.44 23.95 1.13
CA GLN A 197 19.50 23.33 -0.19
C GLN A 197 20.64 22.30 -0.15
N HIS A 198 20.31 21.02 -0.16
CA HIS A 198 21.34 19.98 -0.16
C HIS A 198 22.03 20.03 -1.52
N LEU A 199 23.36 20.08 -1.53
CA LEU A 199 24.19 20.05 -2.73
C LEU A 199 23.82 18.87 -3.66
N THR A 200 23.24 17.80 -3.12
CA THR A 200 22.73 16.64 -3.85
C THR A 200 21.51 16.90 -4.73
N TRP A 201 20.75 17.98 -4.51
CA TRP A 201 19.67 18.40 -5.43
C TRP A 201 20.21 18.73 -6.83
N ASN A 202 21.49 19.12 -6.93
CA ASN A 202 22.16 19.34 -8.22
C ASN A 202 22.74 18.05 -8.83
N ILE A 203 22.85 16.95 -8.06
CA ILE A 203 23.53 15.71 -8.49
C ILE A 203 22.55 14.77 -9.20
N THR A 204 21.31 14.66 -8.73
CA THR A 204 20.24 14.02 -9.51
C THR A 204 19.67 15.05 -10.49
N SER A 205 19.98 14.92 -11.78
CA SER A 205 19.20 15.64 -12.79
C SER A 205 17.73 15.26 -12.57
N LYS A 206 16.80 16.22 -12.66
CA LYS A 206 15.36 15.94 -12.55
C LYS A 206 14.93 14.76 -13.45
N ASP A 207 15.64 14.58 -14.54
CA ASP A 207 15.45 13.51 -15.53
C ASP A 207 15.72 12.10 -14.99
N GLN A 208 16.46 11.95 -13.88
CA GLN A 208 16.73 10.66 -13.24
C GLN A 208 15.66 10.25 -12.23
N ILE A 209 14.78 11.16 -11.78
CA ILE A 209 13.73 10.82 -10.82
C ILE A 209 12.63 10.08 -11.57
N GLN A 210 12.53 8.78 -11.33
CA GLN A 210 11.45 7.97 -11.88
C GLN A 210 10.10 8.56 -11.46
N LYS A 211 9.30 8.98 -12.45
CA LYS A 211 7.98 9.52 -12.22
C LYS A 211 7.09 8.47 -11.53
N PRO A 212 6.41 8.81 -10.43
CA PRO A 212 5.60 7.86 -9.68
C PRO A 212 4.34 7.48 -10.44
N VAL A 213 3.83 6.28 -10.18
CA VAL A 213 2.46 5.91 -10.54
C VAL A 213 1.51 6.35 -9.42
N ILE A 214 0.40 6.99 -9.79
CA ILE A 214 -0.64 7.38 -8.83
C ILE A 214 -1.53 6.16 -8.54
N ILE A 215 -1.65 5.78 -7.28
CA ILE A 215 -2.39 4.60 -6.85
C ILE A 215 -3.65 5.05 -6.11
N LEU A 216 -4.80 4.57 -6.56
CA LEU A 216 -6.08 4.71 -5.87
C LEU A 216 -6.65 3.32 -5.63
N ALA A 217 -7.56 3.18 -4.67
CA ALA A 217 -8.32 1.96 -4.46
C ALA A 217 -9.75 2.31 -4.08
N ALA A 218 -10.73 1.60 -4.64
CA ALA A 218 -12.13 1.88 -4.38
C ALA A 218 -12.99 0.63 -4.55
N ASP A 219 -14.07 0.57 -3.77
CA ASP A 219 -15.21 -0.28 -4.03
C ASP A 219 -16.35 0.53 -4.67
N SER A 220 -17.49 -0.10 -4.88
CA SER A 220 -18.67 0.58 -5.42
C SER A 220 -19.21 1.71 -4.55
N LEU A 221 -19.02 1.65 -3.22
CA LEU A 221 -19.51 2.65 -2.28
C LEU A 221 -18.71 3.96 -2.40
N PHE A 222 -17.39 3.86 -2.58
CA PHE A 222 -16.50 5.02 -2.69
C PHE A 222 -16.30 5.52 -4.13
N TYR A 223 -17.08 5.02 -5.09
CA TYR A 223 -16.97 5.40 -6.49
C TYR A 223 -17.14 6.90 -6.75
N ASN A 224 -18.13 7.55 -6.12
CA ASN A 224 -18.33 9.00 -6.30
C ASN A 224 -17.13 9.81 -5.79
N THR A 225 -16.54 9.38 -4.67
CA THR A 225 -15.33 10.00 -4.13
C THR A 225 -14.15 9.79 -5.08
N LEU A 226 -14.02 8.60 -5.66
CA LEU A 226 -13.03 8.26 -6.69
C LEU A 226 -13.16 9.19 -7.90
N GLN A 227 -14.38 9.43 -8.40
CA GLN A 227 -14.60 10.38 -9.50
C GLN A 227 -14.09 11.79 -9.18
N GLY A 228 -14.30 12.25 -7.95
CA GLY A 228 -13.78 13.55 -7.51
C GLY A 228 -12.25 13.60 -7.48
N SER A 229 -11.59 12.52 -7.06
CA SER A 229 -10.12 12.43 -7.11
C SER A 229 -9.63 12.43 -8.55
N MET A 230 -10.23 11.59 -9.40
CA MET A 230 -9.94 11.51 -10.84
C MET A 230 -10.09 12.85 -11.55
N SER A 231 -11.08 13.66 -11.19
CA SER A 231 -11.23 15.03 -11.71
C SER A 231 -9.99 15.87 -11.44
N THR A 232 -9.46 15.83 -10.22
CA THR A 232 -8.25 16.61 -9.87
C THR A 232 -6.99 16.02 -10.50
N ILE A 233 -6.87 14.69 -10.59
CA ILE A 233 -5.75 14.02 -11.27
C ILE A 233 -5.75 14.37 -12.76
N ASN A 234 -6.91 14.48 -13.42
CA ASN A 234 -6.97 14.89 -14.83
C ASN A 234 -6.67 16.38 -15.04
N ASN A 235 -6.86 17.21 -14.02
CA ASN A 235 -6.53 18.63 -14.10
C ASN A 235 -5.03 18.87 -13.87
N TYR A 236 -4.47 18.25 -12.83
CA TYR A 236 -3.10 18.53 -12.37
C TYR A 236 -2.09 17.47 -12.81
N LEU A 237 -2.47 16.20 -12.93
CA LEU A 237 -1.54 15.07 -13.14
C LEU A 237 -1.72 14.41 -14.52
N LYS A 238 -1.86 15.20 -15.58
CA LYS A 238 -2.20 14.71 -16.94
C LYS A 238 -1.24 13.63 -17.45
N ASP A 239 0.05 13.81 -17.18
CA ASP A 239 1.10 12.95 -17.72
C ASP A 239 1.50 11.81 -16.77
N TYR A 240 0.73 11.57 -15.71
CA TYR A 240 0.99 10.49 -14.76
C TYR A 240 0.21 9.22 -15.15
N ILE A 241 0.78 8.05 -14.93
CA ILE A 241 0.00 6.81 -14.99
C ILE A 241 -0.83 6.71 -13.70
N VAL A 242 -2.07 6.22 -13.82
CA VAL A 242 -2.96 5.98 -12.68
C VAL A 242 -3.28 4.50 -12.61
N ALA A 243 -3.02 3.86 -11.48
CA ALA A 243 -3.49 2.51 -11.21
C ALA A 243 -4.62 2.55 -10.18
N ILE A 244 -5.74 1.91 -10.49
CA ILE A 244 -6.92 1.84 -9.63
C ILE A 244 -7.10 0.39 -9.21
N TYR A 245 -6.92 0.12 -7.92
CA TYR A 245 -7.23 -1.18 -7.33
C TYR A 245 -8.74 -1.32 -7.15
N ASP A 246 -9.30 -2.33 -7.81
CA ASP A 246 -10.70 -2.70 -7.75
C ASP A 246 -10.96 -3.52 -6.49
N LEU A 247 -11.61 -2.89 -5.50
CA LEU A 247 -12.06 -3.51 -4.25
C LEU A 247 -13.53 -3.97 -4.34
N GLN A 248 -13.98 -4.44 -5.51
CA GLN A 248 -15.37 -4.83 -5.85
C GLN A 248 -16.25 -3.67 -6.36
N LEU A 249 -15.72 -2.93 -7.33
CA LEU A 249 -16.48 -2.07 -8.22
C LEU A 249 -17.44 -2.91 -9.06
N ASN A 250 -18.67 -2.43 -9.22
CA ASN A 250 -19.63 -3.05 -10.12
C ASN A 250 -19.23 -2.81 -11.58
N ILE A 251 -19.77 -3.64 -12.49
CA ILE A 251 -19.42 -3.61 -13.92
C ILE A 251 -19.67 -2.24 -14.56
N LYS A 252 -20.71 -1.51 -14.13
CA LYS A 252 -21.04 -0.18 -14.65
C LYS A 252 -19.95 0.83 -14.29
N HIS A 253 -19.49 0.84 -13.03
CA HIS A 253 -18.40 1.69 -12.58
C HIS A 253 -17.08 1.37 -13.29
N LEU A 254 -16.76 0.09 -13.47
CA LEU A 254 -15.59 -0.34 -14.21
C LEU A 254 -15.60 0.14 -15.66
N ASN A 255 -16.73 0.00 -16.35
CA ASN A 255 -16.87 0.48 -17.73
C ASN A 255 -16.72 2.00 -17.82
N MET A 256 -17.34 2.73 -16.89
CA MET A 256 -17.19 4.19 -16.84
C MET A 256 -15.73 4.63 -16.59
N ILE A 257 -14.96 3.93 -15.74
CA ILE A 257 -13.54 4.24 -15.55
C ILE A 257 -12.77 4.02 -16.85
N LYS A 258 -12.98 2.87 -17.53
CA LYS A 258 -12.32 2.52 -18.79
C LYS A 258 -12.62 3.53 -19.90
N GLU A 259 -13.88 3.94 -20.04
CA GLU A 259 -14.33 4.90 -21.05
C GLU A 259 -13.77 6.31 -20.82
N ASN A 260 -13.50 6.69 -19.57
CA ASN A 260 -13.17 8.08 -19.23
C ASN A 260 -11.73 8.28 -18.78
N CYS A 261 -10.89 7.24 -18.76
CA CYS A 261 -9.49 7.34 -18.37
C CYS A 261 -8.61 6.38 -19.19
N GLU A 262 -8.11 6.86 -20.32
CA GLU A 262 -7.25 6.07 -21.23
C GLU A 262 -5.92 5.66 -20.60
N ARG A 263 -5.40 6.45 -19.66
CA ARG A 263 -4.14 6.19 -18.93
C ARG A 263 -4.33 5.40 -17.62
N CYS A 264 -5.55 4.95 -17.34
CA CYS A 264 -5.85 4.20 -16.12
C CYS A 264 -5.61 2.71 -16.31
N ILE A 265 -4.91 2.10 -15.36
CA ILE A 265 -4.74 0.65 -15.23
C ILE A 265 -5.68 0.18 -14.11
N ILE A 266 -6.61 -0.71 -14.41
CA ILE A 266 -7.49 -1.31 -13.38
C ILE A 266 -6.85 -2.62 -12.92
N ILE A 267 -6.62 -2.74 -11.61
CA ILE A 267 -5.97 -3.91 -11.00
C ILE A 267 -6.97 -4.60 -10.06
N PRO A 268 -7.40 -5.84 -10.34
CA PRO A 268 -8.29 -6.56 -9.43
C PRO A 268 -7.59 -6.87 -8.10
N PHE A 269 -8.22 -6.55 -6.98
CA PHE A 269 -7.65 -6.91 -5.67
C PHE A 269 -7.83 -8.42 -5.40
N PRO A 270 -6.78 -9.14 -4.98
CA PRO A 270 -6.74 -10.60 -4.91
C PRO A 270 -7.44 -11.17 -3.66
N PHE A 271 -8.72 -10.85 -3.47
CA PHE A 271 -9.49 -11.37 -2.32
C PHE A 271 -9.59 -12.90 -2.29
N ALA A 272 -9.56 -13.57 -3.44
CA ALA A 272 -9.62 -15.03 -3.52
C ALA A 272 -8.38 -15.69 -2.91
N GLN A 273 -7.21 -15.05 -3.08
CA GLN A 273 -5.92 -15.53 -2.59
C GLN A 273 -5.73 -15.20 -1.10
N ILE A 274 -6.16 -14.01 -0.67
CA ILE A 274 -5.87 -13.52 0.70
C ILE A 274 -6.90 -13.99 1.72
N ALA A 275 -8.19 -13.92 1.40
CA ALA A 275 -9.25 -14.14 2.38
C ALA A 275 -9.28 -15.54 3.04
N PRO A 276 -8.85 -16.64 2.39
CA PRO A 276 -8.76 -17.93 3.07
C PRO A 276 -7.79 -17.94 4.27
N ILE A 277 -6.77 -17.06 4.25
CA ILE A 277 -5.72 -17.02 5.28
C ILE A 277 -5.94 -15.84 6.24
N ALA A 278 -6.42 -14.70 5.72
CA ALA A 278 -6.67 -13.47 6.44
C ALA A 278 -8.08 -12.93 6.13
N PRO A 279 -9.15 -13.56 6.65
CA PRO A 279 -10.53 -13.26 6.25
C PRO A 279 -10.97 -11.84 6.58
N HIS A 280 -10.41 -11.22 7.64
CA HIS A 280 -10.70 -9.83 8.03
C HIS A 280 -10.31 -8.81 6.97
N VAL A 281 -9.40 -9.13 6.04
CA VAL A 281 -9.00 -8.25 4.93
C VAL A 281 -10.19 -7.92 4.01
N ARG A 282 -11.20 -8.79 3.91
CA ARG A 282 -12.44 -8.52 3.16
C ARG A 282 -13.28 -7.40 3.78
N ASN A 283 -13.15 -7.17 5.08
CA ASN A 283 -13.85 -6.07 5.72
C ASN A 283 -13.08 -4.77 5.46
N LEU A 284 -13.51 -4.03 4.43
CA LEU A 284 -12.85 -2.81 3.99
C LEU A 284 -12.75 -1.74 5.09
N ARG A 285 -13.62 -1.79 6.12
CA ARG A 285 -13.60 -0.86 7.27
C ARG A 285 -12.37 -1.01 8.16
N TYR A 286 -11.71 -2.16 8.11
CA TYR A 286 -10.47 -2.40 8.85
C TYR A 286 -9.24 -1.88 8.10
N PHE A 287 -9.37 -1.42 6.85
CA PHE A 287 -8.26 -0.92 6.04
C PHE A 287 -7.05 -1.88 5.90
N ALA A 288 -7.19 -3.15 6.31
CA ALA A 288 -6.14 -4.17 6.24
C ALA A 288 -5.74 -4.52 4.80
N TRP A 289 -6.59 -4.21 3.82
CA TRP A 289 -6.28 -4.33 2.40
C TRP A 289 -5.27 -3.27 1.91
N LYS A 290 -5.16 -2.12 2.58
CA LYS A 290 -4.38 -0.97 2.09
C LYS A 290 -2.86 -1.25 2.08
N PRO A 291 -2.25 -1.81 3.13
CA PRO A 291 -0.82 -2.15 3.11
C PRO A 291 -0.49 -3.15 1.98
N ILE A 292 -1.42 -4.06 1.68
CA ILE A 292 -1.30 -5.06 0.61
C ILE A 292 -1.35 -4.38 -0.76
N VAL A 293 -2.29 -3.44 -0.97
CA VAL A 293 -2.35 -2.63 -2.20
C VAL A 293 -1.06 -1.85 -2.41
N ILE A 294 -0.56 -1.19 -1.37
CA ILE A 294 0.66 -0.39 -1.43
C ILE A 294 1.86 -1.29 -1.77
N GLN A 295 2.01 -2.44 -1.11
CA GLN A 295 3.07 -3.39 -1.43
C GLN A 295 2.98 -3.92 -2.87
N ASP A 296 1.80 -4.36 -3.34
CA ASP A 296 1.65 -4.85 -4.71
C ASP A 296 1.94 -3.74 -5.74
N ALA A 297 1.57 -2.49 -5.43
CA ALA A 297 1.87 -1.36 -6.29
C ALA A 297 3.37 -1.01 -6.33
N VAL A 298 4.05 -1.00 -5.18
CA VAL A 298 5.50 -0.81 -5.09
C VAL A 298 6.24 -1.89 -5.88
N ARG A 299 5.82 -3.14 -5.76
CA ARG A 299 6.36 -4.28 -6.51
C ARG A 299 6.21 -4.13 -8.03
N ARG A 300 5.07 -3.60 -8.50
CA ARG A 300 4.79 -3.41 -9.93
C ARG A 300 5.47 -2.20 -10.55
N PHE A 301 5.54 -1.09 -9.81
CA PHE A 301 5.86 0.22 -10.36
C PHE A 301 7.15 0.82 -9.79
N GLY A 302 7.69 0.26 -8.71
CA GLY A 302 8.88 0.76 -8.02
C GLY A 302 8.57 1.99 -7.16
N THR A 303 8.18 3.10 -7.80
CA THR A 303 7.90 4.37 -7.13
C THR A 303 6.45 4.77 -7.31
N ILE A 304 5.74 5.02 -6.22
CA ILE A 304 4.30 5.28 -6.22
C ILE A 304 3.90 6.45 -5.32
N ILE A 305 2.74 7.03 -5.62
CA ILE A 305 1.98 7.89 -4.70
C ILE A 305 0.60 7.28 -4.53
N TYR A 306 0.34 6.69 -3.36
CA TYR A 306 -0.98 6.24 -2.95
C TYR A 306 -1.81 7.41 -2.41
N GLY A 307 -3.05 7.51 -2.87
CA GLY A 307 -4.06 8.42 -2.33
C GLY A 307 -5.38 7.69 -2.09
N ASP A 308 -6.00 7.93 -0.94
CA ASP A 308 -7.39 7.57 -0.72
C ASP A 308 -8.26 8.32 -1.75
N THR A 309 -9.44 7.78 -2.05
CA THR A 309 -10.35 8.42 -3.02
C THR A 309 -10.82 9.81 -2.58
N SER A 310 -10.68 10.15 -1.30
CA SER A 310 -10.98 11.47 -0.73
C SER A 310 -9.91 12.53 -1.00
N ILE A 311 -8.73 12.14 -1.49
CA ILE A 311 -7.63 13.06 -1.81
C ILE A 311 -7.96 13.85 -3.08
N ARG A 312 -7.67 15.16 -3.03
CA ARG A 312 -7.86 16.12 -4.11
C ARG A 312 -6.53 16.81 -4.39
N TYR A 313 -5.93 16.51 -5.53
CA TYR A 313 -4.62 17.05 -5.91
C TYR A 313 -4.74 18.52 -6.31
N LYS A 314 -3.70 19.32 -6.01
CA LYS A 314 -3.60 20.75 -6.31
C LYS A 314 -2.42 21.12 -7.20
N THR A 315 -1.46 20.20 -7.38
CA THR A 315 -0.23 20.45 -8.12
C THR A 315 0.29 19.16 -8.74
N SER A 316 1.16 19.30 -9.74
CA SER A 316 1.92 18.24 -10.40
C SER A 316 3.34 18.08 -9.90
N ASN A 317 3.81 19.03 -9.08
CA ASN A 317 5.17 19.07 -8.59
C ASN A 317 5.31 18.19 -7.34
N PHE A 318 5.82 16.98 -7.54
CA PHE A 318 6.20 16.06 -6.45
C PHE A 318 7.71 15.95 -6.28
N ASP A 319 8.52 16.79 -6.94
CA ASP A 319 9.98 16.62 -7.02
C ASP A 319 10.59 16.46 -5.62
N ARG A 320 10.25 17.38 -4.70
CA ARG A 320 10.70 17.31 -3.31
C ARG A 320 10.26 16.02 -2.61
N LEU A 321 9.00 15.63 -2.79
CA LEU A 321 8.48 14.38 -2.21
C LEU A 321 9.25 13.16 -2.73
N LEU A 322 9.58 13.15 -4.02
CA LEU A 322 10.23 12.01 -4.66
C LEU A 322 11.71 11.92 -4.30
N ILE A 323 12.44 13.03 -4.28
CA ILE A 323 13.85 13.09 -3.85
C ILE A 323 13.98 12.50 -2.44
N ASP A 324 13.12 12.92 -1.52
CA ASP A 324 13.17 12.46 -0.14
C ASP A 324 12.84 10.96 -0.04
N ASN A 325 11.86 10.50 -0.83
CA ASN A 325 11.51 9.08 -0.91
C ASN A 325 12.64 8.22 -1.48
N MET A 326 13.49 8.72 -2.36
CA MET A 326 14.63 7.94 -2.84
C MET A 326 15.56 7.53 -1.67
N ILE A 327 15.74 8.43 -0.71
CA ILE A 327 16.60 8.21 0.47
C ILE A 327 15.88 7.37 1.52
N ARG A 328 14.66 7.77 1.92
CA ARG A 328 13.96 7.16 3.07
C ARG A 328 13.03 6.02 2.70
N GLY A 329 12.69 5.88 1.42
CA GLY A 329 11.79 4.87 0.89
C GLY A 329 10.30 5.09 1.17
N PHE A 330 9.94 5.85 2.20
CA PHE A 330 8.56 5.95 2.66
C PHE A 330 8.17 7.33 3.20
N SER A 331 7.00 7.83 2.79
CA SER A 331 6.50 9.17 3.11
C SER A 331 5.01 9.20 3.44
N CYS A 332 4.62 9.83 4.54
CA CYS A 332 3.22 10.08 4.91
C CYS A 332 3.07 11.44 5.61
N ARG A 333 1.86 11.90 5.94
CA ARG A 333 1.68 13.15 6.72
C ARG A 333 1.69 12.85 8.20
N GLU A 334 2.40 13.58 9.05
CA GLU A 334 2.11 13.52 10.49
C GLU A 334 0.88 14.39 10.83
N LEU A 335 0.11 14.01 11.85
CA LEU A 335 -1.05 14.76 12.36
C LEU A 335 -0.76 15.32 13.75
N PRO A 336 -0.11 16.50 13.86
CA PRO A 336 0.16 17.14 15.13
C PRO A 336 -1.10 17.26 16.00
N GLY A 337 -0.95 16.95 17.29
CA GLY A 337 -2.04 16.95 18.26
C GLY A 337 -2.84 15.65 18.34
N GLN A 338 -2.66 14.72 17.38
CA GLN A 338 -3.29 13.40 17.42
C GLN A 338 -2.27 12.34 17.85
N TYR A 339 -2.24 11.99 19.13
CA TYR A 339 -1.25 11.04 19.66
C TYR A 339 -1.59 9.59 19.32
N LEU A 340 -0.59 8.82 18.86
CA LEU A 340 -0.73 7.45 18.41
C LEU A 340 -1.43 6.53 19.43
N PRO A 341 -1.10 6.54 20.75
CA PRO A 341 -1.77 5.68 21.72
C PRO A 341 -3.26 5.95 21.86
N CYS A 342 -3.70 7.17 21.56
CA CYS A 342 -5.10 7.58 21.65
C CYS A 342 -5.92 7.10 20.44
N PHE A 343 -5.27 6.56 19.42
CA PHE A 343 -5.90 6.02 18.22
C PHE A 343 -5.53 4.55 17.97
N THR A 344 -4.88 3.89 18.91
CA THR A 344 -4.34 2.54 18.75
C THR A 344 -4.79 1.65 19.92
N LEU A 345 -5.36 0.49 19.60
CA LEU A 345 -5.75 -0.46 20.61
C LEU A 345 -4.52 -1.13 21.23
N SER A 346 -4.55 -1.38 22.54
CA SER A 346 -3.42 -1.95 23.29
C SER A 346 -2.88 -3.26 22.69
N LYS A 347 -3.77 -4.11 22.16
CA LYS A 347 -3.40 -5.36 21.50
C LYS A 347 -2.53 -5.16 20.25
N THR A 348 -2.67 -4.05 19.53
CA THR A 348 -1.74 -3.73 18.44
C THR A 348 -0.34 -3.55 18.98
N PHE A 349 -0.13 -2.80 20.07
CA PHE A 349 1.20 -2.65 20.69
C PHE A 349 1.74 -3.98 21.23
N LEU A 350 0.88 -4.79 21.87
CA LEU A 350 1.27 -6.11 22.36
C LEU A 350 1.73 -7.04 21.23
N TRP A 351 1.12 -6.96 20.05
CA TRP A 351 1.57 -7.72 18.87
C TRP A 351 3.01 -7.34 18.48
N PHE A 352 3.39 -6.07 18.63
CA PHE A 352 4.76 -5.59 18.44
C PHE A 352 5.71 -5.87 19.62
N ASN A 353 5.25 -6.57 20.66
CA ASN A 353 5.96 -6.75 21.94
C ASN A 353 6.35 -5.42 22.59
N GLU A 354 5.44 -4.45 22.52
CA GLU A 354 5.59 -3.12 23.07
C GLU A 354 4.39 -2.75 23.97
N THR A 355 4.56 -1.69 24.76
CA THR A 355 3.47 -1.15 25.59
C THR A 355 3.02 0.21 25.04
N PHE A 356 1.82 0.64 25.42
CA PHE A 356 1.30 1.95 25.01
C PHE A 356 2.21 3.10 25.51
N SER A 357 2.86 2.94 26.67
CA SER A 357 3.68 3.97 27.30
C SER A 357 4.90 4.31 26.45
N THR A 358 5.42 3.33 25.71
CA THR A 358 6.50 3.51 24.73
C THR A 358 6.15 4.58 23.69
N PHE A 359 4.86 4.84 23.42
CA PHE A 359 4.40 5.68 22.32
C PHE A 359 3.69 6.98 22.76
N GLU A 360 3.72 7.34 24.05
CA GLU A 360 2.95 8.49 24.61
C GLU A 360 3.19 9.82 23.87
N ASP A 361 4.37 9.98 23.26
CA ASP A 361 4.84 11.19 22.58
C ASP A 361 4.89 11.11 21.06
N ILE A 362 4.34 10.06 20.48
CA ILE A 362 4.30 9.90 19.03
C ILE A 362 2.97 10.41 18.50
N TYR A 363 2.98 11.26 17.47
CA TYR A 363 1.76 11.57 16.75
C TYR A 363 1.47 10.50 15.70
N ILE A 364 0.19 10.34 15.38
CA ILE A 364 -0.25 9.50 14.29
C ILE A 364 0.06 10.16 12.95
N ALA A 365 0.22 9.36 11.90
CA ALA A 365 0.40 9.80 10.53
C ALA A 365 -0.78 9.34 9.65
N GLU A 366 -1.09 10.13 8.62
CA GLU A 366 -2.09 9.80 7.62
C GLU A 366 -1.59 8.72 6.68
N ALA A 367 -2.26 7.57 6.68
CA ALA A 367 -2.12 6.53 5.67
C ALA A 367 -3.04 6.78 4.46
N GLY A 368 -3.72 7.92 4.40
CA GLY A 368 -4.59 8.31 3.28
C GLY A 368 -3.85 8.97 2.12
N PHE A 369 -2.61 9.42 2.34
CA PHE A 369 -1.73 9.91 1.29
C PHE A 369 -0.30 9.51 1.63
N VAL A 370 0.26 8.61 0.82
CA VAL A 370 1.57 8.00 1.08
C VAL A 370 2.36 7.98 -0.22
N ALA A 371 3.63 8.36 -0.18
CA ALA A 371 4.55 8.10 -1.27
C ALA A 371 5.59 7.07 -0.85
N VAL A 372 5.89 6.13 -1.75
CA VAL A 372 6.77 5.00 -1.46
C VAL A 372 7.66 4.75 -2.66
N THR A 373 8.96 4.63 -2.42
CA THR A 373 9.96 4.23 -3.41
C THR A 373 10.56 2.91 -2.97
N ASP A 374 10.53 1.89 -3.83
CA ASP A 374 11.10 0.58 -3.55
C ASP A 374 12.62 0.70 -3.33
N ASN A 375 13.02 0.53 -2.07
CA ASN A 375 14.40 0.50 -1.63
C ASN A 375 14.51 -0.43 -0.41
N PHE A 376 15.72 -0.56 0.13
CA PHE A 376 15.98 -1.43 1.27
C PHE A 376 15.07 -1.12 2.49
N LEU A 377 14.89 0.16 2.81
CA LEU A 377 14.13 0.58 3.99
C LEU A 377 12.62 0.44 3.79
N SER A 378 12.08 0.82 2.64
CA SER A 378 10.65 0.66 2.35
C SER A 378 10.24 -0.80 2.31
N ARG A 379 11.09 -1.72 1.83
CA ARG A 379 10.82 -3.16 1.90
C ARG A 379 10.72 -3.67 3.32
N LEU A 380 11.55 -3.20 4.25
CA LEU A 380 11.45 -3.55 5.67
C LEU A 380 10.16 -3.01 6.29
N ILE A 381 9.84 -1.74 6.04
CA ILE A 381 8.62 -1.08 6.53
C ILE A 381 7.37 -1.79 5.99
N LEU A 382 7.30 -2.03 4.68
CA LEU A 382 6.15 -2.69 4.05
C LEU A 382 6.02 -4.15 4.50
N LYS A 383 7.14 -4.89 4.68
CA LYS A 383 7.08 -6.23 5.26
C LYS A 383 6.44 -6.19 6.64
N THR A 384 6.85 -5.27 7.51
CA THR A 384 6.23 -5.10 8.83
C THR A 384 4.75 -4.76 8.72
N TRP A 385 4.40 -3.78 7.89
CA TRP A 385 3.03 -3.28 7.76
C TRP A 385 2.09 -4.32 7.16
N VAL A 386 2.50 -5.03 6.11
CA VAL A 386 1.74 -6.13 5.49
C VAL A 386 1.60 -7.32 6.44
N THR A 387 2.66 -7.71 7.15
CA THR A 387 2.57 -8.82 8.12
C THR A 387 1.52 -8.53 9.20
N CYS A 388 1.54 -7.31 9.73
CA CYS A 388 0.51 -6.84 10.67
C CYS A 388 -0.88 -6.79 10.04
N ALA A 389 -1.00 -6.33 8.79
CA ALA A 389 -2.29 -6.28 8.07
C ALA A 389 -2.92 -7.67 7.87
N LEU A 390 -2.08 -8.70 7.71
CA LEU A 390 -2.53 -10.09 7.57
C LEU A 390 -2.90 -10.75 8.91
N ASP A 391 -2.57 -10.14 10.05
CA ASP A 391 -2.94 -10.63 11.37
C ASP A 391 -4.02 -9.74 12.02
N SER A 392 -5.21 -10.31 12.21
CA SER A 392 -6.32 -9.59 12.86
C SER A 392 -5.99 -9.14 14.27
N MET A 393 -5.10 -9.82 14.99
CA MET A 393 -4.64 -9.40 16.32
C MET A 393 -3.75 -8.16 16.29
N CYS A 394 -3.19 -7.81 15.13
CA CYS A 394 -2.39 -6.61 14.96
C CYS A 394 -3.21 -5.44 14.38
N ILE A 395 -3.81 -5.63 13.20
CA ILE A 395 -4.46 -4.55 12.44
C ILE A 395 -5.86 -4.21 12.90
N ALA A 396 -6.61 -5.20 13.40
CA ALA A 396 -8.01 -5.04 13.77
C ALA A 396 -8.32 -5.85 15.04
N PRO A 397 -7.55 -5.66 16.14
CA PRO A 397 -7.69 -6.50 17.30
C PRO A 397 -9.05 -6.33 17.96
N TYR A 398 -9.58 -7.44 18.47
CA TYR A 398 -10.72 -7.40 19.37
C TYR A 398 -10.24 -6.97 20.76
N ALA A 399 -10.39 -5.69 21.12
CA ALA A 399 -10.00 -5.17 22.42
C ALA A 399 -10.94 -4.05 22.87
N TYR A 400 -11.12 -3.95 24.19
CA TYR A 400 -11.78 -2.82 24.84
C TYR A 400 -10.78 -1.66 25.02
N ARG A 401 -11.28 -0.43 24.83
CA ARG A 401 -10.78 0.86 25.36
C ARG A 401 -9.28 0.99 25.66
N THR A 402 -8.58 1.83 24.88
CA THR A 402 -7.28 2.35 25.30
C THR A 402 -7.50 3.64 26.10
N TYR A 403 -6.97 3.71 27.33
CA TYR A 403 -6.97 4.94 28.10
C TYR A 403 -5.90 5.91 27.57
N CYS A 404 -6.32 7.07 27.09
CA CYS A 404 -5.43 8.12 26.62
C CYS A 404 -5.27 9.19 27.70
N LYS A 405 -4.15 9.15 28.43
CA LYS A 405 -3.79 10.15 29.45
C LYS A 405 -3.87 11.58 28.94
N ARG A 406 -3.46 11.83 27.68
CA ARG A 406 -3.42 13.18 27.10
C ARG A 406 -4.77 13.79 26.74
N ALA A 407 -5.78 12.95 26.55
CA ALA A 407 -7.14 13.41 26.35
C ALA A 407 -7.96 13.39 27.65
N ASN A 408 -7.36 12.95 28.78
CA ASN A 408 -8.08 12.57 30.00
C ASN A 408 -9.32 11.71 29.71
N ALA A 409 -9.23 10.88 28.67
CA ALA A 409 -10.38 10.15 28.13
C ALA A 409 -9.94 8.79 27.62
N SER A 410 -10.82 7.80 27.82
CA SER A 410 -10.73 6.54 27.10
C SER A 410 -11.25 6.75 25.69
N THR A 411 -10.52 6.28 24.68
CA THR A 411 -11.00 6.27 23.29
C THR A 411 -11.24 4.84 22.83
N ASP A 412 -12.40 4.61 22.20
CA ASP A 412 -12.72 3.38 21.47
C ASP A 412 -12.30 3.48 19.99
N ILE A 413 -11.41 4.42 19.68
CA ILE A 413 -11.11 4.80 18.30
C ILE A 413 -9.82 4.12 17.89
N HIS A 414 -9.93 3.02 17.16
CA HIS A 414 -8.80 2.44 16.45
C HIS A 414 -8.73 2.99 15.02
N ARG A 415 -7.54 3.44 14.59
CA ARG A 415 -7.30 3.89 13.21
C ARG A 415 -6.52 2.88 12.37
N PHE A 416 -6.64 1.59 12.71
CA PHE A 416 -6.24 0.45 11.88
C PHE A 416 -4.91 0.63 11.12
N ASP A 417 -4.97 0.92 9.82
CA ASP A 417 -3.82 1.10 8.92
C ASP A 417 -2.89 2.25 9.38
N GLN A 418 -3.45 3.36 9.85
CA GLN A 418 -2.66 4.49 10.38
C GLN A 418 -1.94 4.11 11.67
N SER A 419 -2.63 3.45 12.59
CA SER A 419 -2.07 3.00 13.87
C SER A 419 -0.89 2.07 13.66
N THR A 420 -1.06 1.09 12.78
CA THR A 420 -0.06 0.07 12.49
C THR A 420 1.10 0.62 11.68
N LEU A 421 0.84 1.54 10.74
CA LEU A 421 1.87 2.22 9.95
C LEU A 421 2.83 2.95 10.88
N VAL A 422 2.32 3.84 11.73
CA VAL A 422 3.16 4.67 12.60
C VAL A 422 3.92 3.81 13.61
N THR A 423 3.26 2.79 14.15
CA THR A 423 3.93 1.82 15.03
C THR A 423 5.10 1.16 14.31
N ALA A 424 4.92 0.70 13.06
CA ALA A 424 5.98 0.13 12.24
C ALA A 424 7.11 1.14 11.95
N LEU A 425 6.77 2.38 11.55
CA LEU A 425 7.74 3.44 11.27
C LEU A 425 8.63 3.74 12.49
N SER A 426 8.08 3.67 13.71
CA SER A 426 8.83 3.89 14.95
C SER A 426 9.99 2.93 15.20
N PHE A 427 9.98 1.74 14.57
CA PHE A 427 11.08 0.78 14.69
C PHE A 427 12.29 1.17 13.83
N TYR A 428 12.06 1.96 12.78
CA TYR A 428 13.05 2.24 11.75
C TYR A 428 13.54 3.68 11.76
N PHE A 429 12.79 4.62 12.32
CA PHE A 429 13.17 6.03 12.37
C PHE A 429 13.39 6.51 13.81
N PHE A 430 14.44 7.31 14.01
CA PHE A 430 14.66 8.08 15.22
C PHE A 430 13.70 9.27 15.27
N PRO A 431 13.12 9.56 16.45
CA PRO A 431 12.26 10.71 16.63
C PRO A 431 13.05 12.02 16.59
N SER A 432 12.59 13.01 15.83
CA SER A 432 13.17 14.38 15.82
C SER A 432 13.22 14.99 17.23
N PRO A 433 14.33 15.61 17.67
CA PRO A 433 14.46 16.19 19.02
C PRO A 433 13.33 17.16 19.35
N ARG A 434 12.85 17.13 20.61
CA ARG A 434 11.95 18.18 21.09
C ARG A 434 12.71 19.52 21.03
N GLN A 435 12.32 20.43 20.14
CA GLN A 435 12.77 21.82 20.25
C GLN A 435 12.04 22.45 21.44
N ASN A 436 12.78 23.14 22.30
CA ASN A 436 12.27 23.79 23.52
C ASN A 436 11.31 24.97 23.24
N ASN A 437 11.08 25.32 21.97
CA ASN A 437 10.11 26.33 21.57
C ASN A 437 8.77 25.65 21.25
N LYS A 438 7.66 26.33 21.58
CA LYS A 438 6.26 25.87 21.39
C LYS A 438 5.91 25.36 19.98
N THR A 439 6.80 25.52 19.00
CA THR A 439 6.80 24.82 17.73
C THR A 439 7.57 23.50 17.87
N LYS A 440 6.86 22.42 18.22
CA LYS A 440 7.40 21.06 18.22
C LYS A 440 7.76 20.67 16.78
N PRO A 441 9.02 20.42 16.40
CA PRO A 441 9.29 19.65 15.21
C PRO A 441 8.79 18.24 15.47
N ALA A 442 8.07 17.71 14.50
CA ALA A 442 7.39 16.44 14.62
C ALA A 442 8.44 15.30 14.56
N PRO A 443 8.31 14.21 15.34
CA PRO A 443 9.24 13.09 15.29
C PRO A 443 9.40 12.49 13.89
N TYR A 444 8.41 12.69 13.03
CA TYR A 444 8.43 12.40 11.61
C TYR A 444 8.04 13.67 10.85
N ASP A 445 8.83 14.76 10.92
CA ASP A 445 8.49 16.04 10.28
C ASP A 445 8.36 15.89 8.76
N MET A 446 7.19 15.39 8.39
CA MET A 446 6.84 14.88 7.10
C MET A 446 5.77 15.83 6.59
N TYR A 447 6.23 16.83 5.84
CA TYR A 447 5.46 17.54 4.83
C TYR A 447 4.22 18.31 5.31
N THR A 448 4.12 18.72 6.58
CA THR A 448 2.91 19.40 7.07
C THR A 448 2.52 20.60 6.20
N SER A 449 3.47 21.44 5.76
CA SER A 449 3.21 22.57 4.85
C SER A 449 3.19 22.20 3.36
N ILE A 450 3.95 21.17 2.96
CA ILE A 450 4.06 20.78 1.55
C ILE A 450 2.80 20.05 1.11
N GLN A 451 2.26 19.14 1.93
CA GLN A 451 1.06 18.41 1.58
C GLN A 451 -0.16 19.30 1.44
N GLU A 452 -0.32 20.36 2.22
CA GLU A 452 -1.42 21.32 2.05
C GLU A 452 -1.41 21.96 0.66
N ASN A 453 -0.22 22.11 0.08
CA ASN A 453 -0.01 22.56 -1.29
C ASN A 453 -0.09 21.42 -2.32
N LEU A 454 0.16 20.16 -1.93
CA LEU A 454 0.06 19.01 -2.83
C LEU A 454 -1.38 18.54 -3.03
N ALA A 455 -2.14 18.40 -1.94
CA ALA A 455 -3.48 17.85 -1.96
C ALA A 455 -4.32 18.20 -0.71
N ASP A 456 -5.64 18.23 -0.88
CA ASP A 456 -6.61 18.33 0.22
C ASP A 456 -7.34 17.01 0.46
N VAL A 457 -7.70 16.76 1.71
CA VAL A 457 -8.67 15.71 2.08
C VAL A 457 -10.07 16.32 2.06
N LYS A 458 -10.90 15.98 1.05
CA LYS A 458 -12.32 16.40 1.04
C LYS A 458 -13.24 15.24 1.40
N ARG A 459 -13.84 15.33 2.59
CA ARG A 459 -14.94 14.44 3.01
C ARG A 459 -16.24 15.09 2.55
N ASN A 460 -16.90 14.51 1.54
CA ASN A 460 -18.26 14.84 1.08
C ASN A 460 -18.51 16.20 0.41
N ALA A 461 -17.50 16.90 -0.12
CA ALA A 461 -17.76 18.07 -0.95
C ALA A 461 -18.48 17.66 -2.25
N GLY A 462 -19.70 18.18 -2.46
CA GLY A 462 -20.57 17.84 -3.59
C GLY A 462 -19.85 17.83 -4.94
N VAL A 463 -19.50 16.65 -5.41
CA VAL A 463 -18.88 16.46 -6.72
C VAL A 463 -20.00 16.39 -7.74
N LYS A 464 -20.12 17.40 -8.61
CA LYS A 464 -20.86 17.23 -9.88
C LYS A 464 -20.23 16.05 -10.62
N ASN A 465 -21.02 15.04 -10.95
CA ASN A 465 -20.58 13.77 -11.56
C ASN A 465 -19.59 14.00 -12.73
N TYR A 466 -18.29 13.78 -12.48
CA TYR A 466 -17.20 14.10 -13.41
C TYR A 466 -17.31 13.31 -14.74
N PHE A 467 -17.70 12.04 -14.67
CA PHE A 467 -17.80 11.22 -15.88
C PHE A 467 -19.04 11.53 -16.72
N THR A 468 -20.13 12.01 -16.11
CA THR A 468 -21.30 12.44 -16.89
C THR A 468 -21.05 13.78 -17.58
N SER A 469 -20.28 14.69 -16.97
CA SER A 469 -19.96 15.97 -17.62
C SER A 469 -19.01 15.79 -18.81
N ARG A 470 -18.03 14.88 -18.73
CA ARG A 470 -17.11 14.60 -19.85
C ARG A 470 -17.83 14.01 -21.08
N LYS A 471 -18.79 13.11 -20.87
CA LYS A 471 -19.62 12.57 -21.97
C LYS A 471 -20.40 13.67 -22.69
N ASN A 472 -20.94 14.65 -21.95
CA ASN A 472 -21.65 15.79 -22.53
C ASN A 472 -20.72 16.77 -23.27
N LEU A 473 -19.49 16.98 -22.77
CA LEU A 473 -18.47 17.79 -23.45
C LEU A 473 -18.02 17.15 -24.78
N ASN A 474 -17.80 15.84 -24.81
CA ASN A 474 -17.45 15.13 -26.05
C ASN A 474 -18.62 15.11 -27.05
N LEU A 475 -19.88 15.05 -26.57
CA LEU A 475 -21.07 15.17 -27.43
C LEU A 475 -21.22 16.59 -28.00
N GLN A 476 -20.93 17.64 -27.24
CA GLN A 476 -20.94 19.03 -27.73
C GLN A 476 -19.79 19.34 -28.69
N GLN A 477 -18.60 18.75 -28.49
CA GLN A 477 -17.47 18.89 -29.43
C GLN A 477 -17.67 18.09 -30.73
N ASN A 478 -18.47 17.02 -30.70
CA ASN A 478 -18.85 16.29 -31.91
C ASN A 478 -20.04 16.93 -32.65
N SER A 479 -20.93 17.66 -31.97
CA SER A 479 -22.02 18.39 -32.64
C SER A 479 -21.56 19.67 -33.34
N SER A 480 -20.38 20.21 -33.00
CA SER A 480 -19.82 21.41 -33.63
C SER A 480 -18.93 21.15 -34.85
N LYS A 481 -18.78 19.89 -35.29
CA LYS A 481 -18.03 19.51 -36.50
C LYS A 481 -18.88 19.18 -37.73
N THR A 482 -20.18 19.40 -37.69
CA THR A 482 -21.11 19.17 -38.82
C THR A 482 -21.91 20.41 -39.17
N THR A 483 -21.21 21.45 -39.59
CA THR A 483 -21.76 22.55 -40.40
C THR A 483 -20.82 22.81 -41.57
N VAL A 484 -20.86 21.89 -42.54
CA VAL A 484 -20.36 22.15 -43.89
C VAL A 484 -21.37 23.13 -44.52
N LYS A 485 -20.95 24.38 -44.69
CA LYS A 485 -21.67 25.36 -45.52
C LYS A 485 -21.61 24.87 -46.96
N ILE A 486 -22.77 24.56 -47.54
CA ILE A 486 -22.96 24.51 -48.99
C ILE A 486 -23.38 25.92 -49.39
N HIS A 487 -22.51 26.61 -50.14
CA HIS A 487 -22.85 27.71 -51.03
C HIS A 487 -21.97 27.62 -52.26
#